data_AF-A0A518GWU7-F1
#
_entry.id   AF-A0A518GWU7-F1
#
_cell.length_a   1.000
_cell.length_b   1.000
_cell.length_c   1.000
_cell.angle_alpha   90.00
_cell.angle_beta   90.00
_cell.angle_gamma   90.00
#
_symmetry.space_group_name_H-M   'P 1'
#
loop_
_entity.id
_entity.type
_entity.pdbx_description
1 polymer ?
#
loop_
_entity_poly.entity_id
_entity_poly.type
_entity_poly.pdbx_seq_one_letter_code
_entity_poly.pdbx_strand_id
1 'polypeptide(L)'
;MTLRLMTPTPGRFRRGRRPARTGGNLVGVSLWARVDELECRALLSTISGHVYDDLDGDGSRDAGEPGLSGVTVYLDQNLNGSLDPGESSRVSDGSGSYRFDLSPGAYFVRQVAPPGRNQTEPVGGFHYVSLSGAQDVVRNFGNQSIEVGKAPIMGRAYHDLDSDGVKDANEPGLAGWTVFADLDNNAMPSPGEPSATTDAEGNYRMLVDPGRVYQIREDVPTGWALTAPPVGYHIVPVFSTRPVLGRDFGNIQVGGGDDEGVLNGQVYDDQDGDGVKDAGESGLAGWTVYLDQDEDGVLDPGEQSMLSNASGNYSFTVEPGSYQIREVVMPNWQQTAPVGGVHEVTVAADQTISGLDFGNKLAAGGSISGTVFQDIENLTTRDPGEPGLSGWTVYADLNNNSLLDSGEPSVLSGANGLYSLPLEPGTYRLREILMTGWIQTTPTRRFYDVALGPGQSVTGRDFGNFSLGNRTSSVAPPGSGAGVLGFSAAGSIPSEEFDTPAPHAEQGGSPDLALLDVAIADADASGVVLQAQSPSRLRPESTVRLGVAADAPSKADSPGVRNSIRLLL
;
A
#
# COMPACT_ATOMS: atom_id res chain seq x y z
N MET A 1 42.99 -72.85 -19.33
CA MET A 1 42.49 -73.66 -20.47
C MET A 1 41.60 -72.70 -21.25
N THR A 2 42.07 -72.05 -22.33
CA THR A 2 42.18 -72.59 -23.70
C THR A 2 43.46 -72.08 -24.37
N LEU A 3 44.15 -72.99 -25.04
CA LEU A 3 45.48 -72.87 -25.63
C LEU A 3 45.38 -72.22 -27.03
N ARG A 4 46.09 -71.13 -27.30
CA ARG A 4 46.37 -70.70 -28.69
C ARG A 4 47.68 -71.33 -29.13
N LEU A 5 47.60 -72.27 -30.08
CA LEU A 5 48.76 -72.80 -30.80
C LEU A 5 49.32 -71.73 -31.73
N MET A 6 50.61 -71.43 -31.61
CA MET A 6 51.44 -71.08 -32.74
C MET A 6 52.65 -72.03 -32.76
N THR A 7 52.81 -72.70 -33.89
CA THR A 7 53.79 -73.75 -34.17
C THR A 7 55.22 -73.23 -34.28
N PRO A 8 56.24 -74.08 -34.06
CA PRO A 8 57.64 -73.68 -33.89
C PRO A 8 58.45 -73.72 -35.21
N THR A 9 59.51 -72.93 -35.29
CA THR A 9 60.57 -73.06 -36.31
C THR A 9 61.85 -73.62 -35.65
N PRO A 10 62.57 -74.57 -36.26
CA PRO A 10 63.42 -75.53 -35.53
C PRO A 10 64.85 -75.06 -35.26
N GLY A 11 65.41 -75.54 -34.15
CA GLY A 11 66.76 -75.26 -33.70
C GLY A 11 67.88 -75.93 -34.49
N ARG A 12 69.12 -75.51 -34.19
CA ARG A 12 70.35 -76.21 -34.58
C ARG A 12 70.94 -76.94 -33.39
N PHE A 13 70.95 -78.27 -33.46
CA PHE A 13 71.77 -79.15 -32.63
C PHE A 13 73.16 -79.34 -33.26
N ARG A 14 74.21 -79.41 -32.44
CA ARG A 14 75.43 -80.18 -32.76
C ARG A 14 75.73 -81.18 -31.65
N ARG A 15 75.89 -82.44 -32.07
CA ARG A 15 76.28 -83.62 -31.29
C ARG A 15 77.80 -83.85 -31.35
N GLY A 16 78.31 -84.53 -30.32
CA GLY A 16 79.57 -85.30 -30.32
C GLY A 16 80.36 -85.05 -29.03
N ARG A 17 80.95 -86.01 -28.30
CA ARG A 17 81.23 -87.46 -28.44
C ARG A 17 81.45 -88.02 -27.01
N ARG A 18 81.30 -89.33 -26.80
CA ARG A 18 81.76 -90.14 -25.62
C ARG A 18 82.88 -91.11 -26.10
N PRO A 19 83.58 -91.90 -25.24
CA PRO A 19 84.10 -91.69 -23.87
C PRO A 19 85.57 -92.19 -23.70
N ALA A 20 86.24 -91.91 -22.56
CA ALA A 20 87.30 -92.75 -21.99
C ALA A 20 87.38 -92.56 -20.46
N ARG A 21 87.48 -93.68 -19.72
CA ARG A 21 87.47 -93.82 -18.25
C ARG A 21 88.84 -93.58 -17.64
N THR A 22 88.90 -92.83 -16.53
CA THR A 22 89.57 -93.19 -15.25
C THR A 22 89.41 -92.08 -14.22
N GLY A 23 89.18 -92.45 -12.94
CA GLY A 23 89.38 -91.58 -11.77
C GLY A 23 88.11 -90.91 -11.24
N GLY A 24 87.64 -91.36 -10.07
CA GLY A 24 86.44 -90.84 -9.43
C GLY A 24 86.55 -89.39 -8.97
N ASN A 25 85.51 -88.62 -9.29
CA ASN A 25 84.82 -87.71 -8.37
C ASN A 25 83.60 -87.17 -9.12
N LEU A 26 82.46 -87.86 -9.00
CA LEU A 26 81.18 -87.33 -9.45
C LEU A 26 80.41 -86.87 -8.23
N VAL A 27 80.37 -85.55 -8.10
CA VAL A 27 79.48 -84.78 -7.25
C VAL A 27 78.05 -85.26 -7.51
N GLY A 28 77.54 -86.07 -6.57
CA GLY A 28 76.15 -86.45 -6.52
C GLY A 28 75.32 -85.21 -6.23
N VAL A 29 74.49 -84.84 -7.20
CA VAL A 29 73.50 -83.77 -7.14
C VAL A 29 72.50 -84.09 -6.01
N SER A 30 72.53 -83.31 -4.94
CA SER A 30 71.31 -83.04 -4.16
C SER A 30 70.76 -81.73 -4.68
N LEU A 31 69.98 -81.80 -5.76
CA LEU A 31 69.05 -80.73 -6.07
C LEU A 31 67.99 -80.86 -4.97
N TRP A 32 68.05 -79.98 -3.99
CA TRP A 32 66.90 -79.73 -3.13
C TRP A 32 65.81 -79.26 -4.08
N ALA A 33 64.92 -80.16 -4.48
CA ALA A 33 63.58 -79.71 -4.82
C ALA A 33 63.07 -79.11 -3.51
N ARG A 34 63.28 -77.81 -3.34
CA ARG A 34 62.32 -77.02 -2.60
C ARG A 34 61.04 -77.23 -3.40
N VAL A 35 60.18 -78.09 -2.88
CA VAL A 35 58.76 -77.81 -3.03
C VAL A 35 58.62 -76.47 -2.33
N ASP A 36 58.76 -75.38 -3.10
CA ASP A 36 58.09 -74.16 -2.69
C ASP A 36 56.65 -74.61 -2.57
N GLU A 37 56.16 -74.74 -1.34
CA GLU A 37 54.74 -74.81 -1.09
C GLU A 37 54.17 -73.65 -1.90
N LEU A 38 53.44 -73.97 -2.96
CA LEU A 38 52.66 -73.00 -3.69
C LEU A 38 51.77 -72.36 -2.64
N GLU A 39 52.17 -71.18 -2.15
CA GLU A 39 51.34 -70.36 -1.30
C GLU A 39 50.01 -70.29 -2.02
N CYS A 40 48.96 -70.81 -1.39
CA CYS A 40 47.62 -70.67 -1.89
C CYS A 40 47.35 -69.16 -1.87
N ARG A 41 47.52 -68.50 -3.03
CA ARG A 41 47.05 -67.14 -3.22
C ARG A 41 45.54 -67.21 -3.21
N ALA A 42 44.96 -67.23 -2.01
CA ALA A 42 43.55 -67.02 -1.82
C ALA A 42 43.25 -65.63 -2.38
N LEU A 43 42.54 -65.58 -3.51
CA LEU A 43 42.01 -64.32 -4.00
C LEU A 43 41.07 -63.80 -2.91
N LEU A 44 41.41 -62.64 -2.35
CA LEU A 44 40.56 -61.99 -1.36
C LEU A 44 39.22 -61.66 -2.02
N SER A 45 38.17 -61.93 -1.26
CA SER A 45 36.80 -61.49 -1.53
C SER A 45 36.55 -60.19 -0.79
N THR A 46 35.49 -59.49 -1.15
CA THR A 46 35.11 -58.25 -0.49
C THR A 46 33.64 -58.27 -0.13
N ILE A 47 33.35 -57.82 1.09
CA ILE A 47 32.03 -57.32 1.44
C ILE A 47 32.13 -55.81 1.65
N SER A 48 31.33 -55.05 0.90
CA SER A 48 31.29 -53.58 0.97
C SER A 48 29.86 -53.07 0.94
N GLY A 49 29.67 -51.78 1.19
CA GLY A 49 28.41 -51.10 0.91
C GLY A 49 28.29 -49.78 1.65
N HIS A 50 27.05 -49.29 1.77
CA HIS A 50 26.74 -48.01 2.39
C HIS A 50 25.88 -48.17 3.63
N VAL A 51 26.23 -47.44 4.68
CA VAL A 51 25.32 -47.07 5.76
C VAL A 51 24.70 -45.73 5.38
N TYR A 52 23.37 -45.62 5.36
CA TYR A 52 22.68 -44.43 4.85
C TYR A 52 21.47 -44.05 5.70
N ASP A 53 21.08 -42.78 5.60
CA ASP A 53 19.89 -42.21 6.20
C ASP A 53 18.69 -42.59 5.35
N ASP A 54 17.86 -43.50 5.86
CA ASP A 54 16.67 -43.98 5.18
C ASP A 54 15.51 -43.02 5.51
N LEU A 55 15.29 -42.06 4.61
CA LEU A 55 14.45 -40.89 4.88
C LEU A 55 12.96 -41.23 4.82
N ASP A 56 12.56 -42.17 3.97
CA ASP A 56 11.18 -42.61 3.82
C ASP A 56 10.87 -43.92 4.55
N GLY A 57 11.91 -44.63 5.02
CA GLY A 57 11.81 -45.83 5.81
C GLY A 57 11.55 -47.10 5.00
N ASP A 58 11.77 -47.08 3.69
CA ASP A 58 11.42 -48.19 2.81
C ASP A 58 12.47 -49.33 2.79
N GLY A 59 13.66 -49.10 3.34
CA GLY A 59 14.77 -50.06 3.38
C GLY A 59 15.55 -50.19 2.06
N SER A 60 15.24 -49.39 1.05
CA SER A 60 16.01 -49.22 -0.18
C SER A 60 16.97 -48.05 -0.01
N ARG A 61 18.02 -47.99 -0.84
CA ARG A 61 18.90 -46.80 -0.88
C ARG A 61 18.58 -45.99 -2.12
N ASP A 62 17.93 -44.86 -1.91
CA ASP A 62 17.40 -44.02 -2.96
C ASP A 62 18.27 -42.80 -3.28
N ALA A 63 17.96 -42.15 -4.42
CA ALA A 63 18.64 -40.93 -4.82
C ALA A 63 18.24 -39.78 -3.90
N GLY A 64 19.22 -39.19 -3.21
CA GLY A 64 18.99 -38.10 -2.25
C GLY A 64 19.20 -38.51 -0.80
N GLU A 65 19.31 -39.82 -0.52
CA GLU A 65 19.58 -40.33 0.81
C GLU A 65 21.07 -40.22 1.18
N PRO A 66 21.44 -39.41 2.19
CA PRO A 66 22.82 -39.19 2.55
C PRO A 66 23.43 -40.43 3.23
N GLY A 67 24.74 -40.62 3.04
CA GLY A 67 25.50 -41.63 3.76
C GLY A 67 25.72 -41.24 5.23
N LEU A 68 25.63 -42.21 6.14
CA LEU A 68 25.90 -42.01 7.56
C LEU A 68 27.36 -42.34 7.87
N SER A 69 28.11 -41.31 8.22
CA SER A 69 29.51 -41.42 8.67
C SER A 69 29.61 -41.87 10.12
N GLY A 70 30.68 -42.59 10.46
CA GLY A 70 30.99 -42.94 11.85
C GLY A 70 30.25 -44.16 12.40
N VAL A 71 29.44 -44.84 11.58
CA VAL A 71 28.73 -46.06 11.98
C VAL A 71 29.66 -47.26 11.89
N THR A 72 29.73 -48.07 12.95
CA THR A 72 30.61 -49.25 12.99
C THR A 72 29.89 -50.47 12.42
N VAL A 73 30.40 -51.02 11.33
CA VAL A 73 30.00 -52.30 10.73
C VAL A 73 30.98 -53.37 11.18
N TYR A 74 30.51 -54.57 11.51
CA TYR A 74 31.34 -55.65 12.04
C TYR A 74 30.90 -57.05 11.56
N LEU A 75 31.85 -57.98 11.64
CA LEU A 75 31.62 -59.41 11.38
C LEU A 75 31.33 -60.11 12.71
N ASP A 76 30.07 -60.46 12.91
CA ASP A 76 29.56 -61.14 14.11
C ASP A 76 29.96 -62.62 14.04
N GLN A 77 31.05 -62.98 14.72
CA GLN A 77 31.64 -64.31 14.64
C GLN A 77 30.95 -65.31 15.57
N ASN A 78 30.43 -64.83 16.70
CA ASN A 78 29.81 -65.67 17.72
C ASN A 78 28.28 -65.66 17.68
N LEU A 79 27.69 -64.87 16.78
CA LEU A 79 26.26 -64.74 16.50
C LEU A 79 25.44 -64.18 17.67
N ASN A 80 26.06 -63.39 18.55
CA ASN A 80 25.37 -62.80 19.70
C ASN A 80 24.71 -61.45 19.38
N GLY A 81 24.93 -60.91 18.18
CA GLY A 81 24.35 -59.63 17.76
C GLY A 81 24.97 -58.39 18.39
N SER A 82 26.14 -58.50 19.00
CA SER A 82 26.89 -57.39 19.59
C SER A 82 28.34 -57.38 19.07
N LEU A 83 28.96 -56.20 18.99
CA LEU A 83 30.37 -56.10 18.64
C LEU A 83 31.24 -56.46 19.84
N ASP A 84 32.06 -57.51 19.71
CA ASP A 84 32.95 -58.00 20.75
C ASP A 84 34.45 -57.72 20.50
N PRO A 85 35.28 -57.69 21.56
CA PRO A 85 36.73 -57.60 21.40
C PRO A 85 37.30 -58.74 20.55
N GLY A 86 37.97 -58.39 19.46
CA GLY A 86 38.60 -59.34 18.53
C GLY A 86 37.81 -59.59 17.24
N GLU A 87 36.57 -59.12 17.15
CA GLU A 87 35.82 -59.16 15.91
C GLU A 87 36.32 -58.11 14.91
N SER A 88 36.30 -58.46 13.63
CA SER A 88 36.70 -57.53 12.58
C SER A 88 35.61 -56.48 12.36
N SER A 89 35.96 -55.21 12.44
CA SER A 89 35.04 -54.09 12.22
C SER A 89 35.63 -53.01 11.31
N ARG A 90 34.74 -52.15 10.79
CA ARG A 90 35.03 -50.99 9.95
C ARG A 90 34.09 -49.86 10.34
N VAL A 91 34.58 -48.63 10.32
CA VAL A 91 33.75 -47.44 10.51
C VAL A 91 33.41 -46.88 9.13
N SER A 92 32.14 -46.55 8.90
CA SER A 92 31.71 -45.92 7.66
C SER A 92 32.33 -44.54 7.49
N ASP A 93 32.72 -44.20 6.26
CA ASP A 93 33.32 -42.90 5.94
C ASP A 93 32.27 -41.79 5.74
N GLY A 94 32.73 -40.59 5.33
CA GLY A 94 31.88 -39.42 5.08
C GLY A 94 30.77 -39.62 4.01
N SER A 95 30.87 -40.66 3.19
CA SER A 95 29.86 -41.08 2.21
C SER A 95 29.03 -42.27 2.67
N GLY A 96 29.21 -42.70 3.93
CA GLY A 96 28.60 -43.90 4.49
C GLY A 96 29.26 -45.20 4.05
N SER A 97 30.36 -45.17 3.29
CA SER A 97 30.94 -46.38 2.70
C SER A 97 31.74 -47.21 3.70
N TYR A 98 31.65 -48.53 3.62
CA TYR A 98 32.48 -49.48 4.38
C TYR A 98 32.98 -50.62 3.49
N ARG A 99 34.11 -51.26 3.89
CA ARG A 99 34.72 -52.37 3.14
C ARG A 99 35.52 -53.35 3.99
N PHE A 100 35.25 -54.64 3.83
CA PHE A 100 36.05 -55.76 4.34
C PHE A 100 36.72 -56.53 3.20
N ASP A 101 38.00 -56.85 3.34
CA ASP A 101 38.71 -57.80 2.47
C ASP A 101 38.89 -59.12 3.24
N LEU A 102 38.34 -60.20 2.69
CA LEU A 102 38.07 -61.45 3.40
C LEU A 102 38.53 -62.66 2.59
N SER A 103 38.88 -63.73 3.29
CA SER A 103 39.06 -65.03 2.64
C SER A 103 37.70 -65.66 2.30
N PRO A 104 37.66 -66.69 1.44
CA PRO A 104 36.44 -67.49 1.28
C PRO A 104 35.95 -68.03 2.63
N GLY A 105 34.65 -67.91 2.89
CA GLY A 105 34.04 -68.21 4.18
C GLY A 105 32.60 -67.71 4.29
N ALA A 106 31.91 -68.09 5.35
CA ALA A 106 30.58 -67.58 5.68
C ALA A 106 30.70 -66.48 6.74
N TYR A 107 29.99 -65.38 6.52
CA TYR A 107 30.07 -64.17 7.32
C TYR A 107 28.68 -63.65 7.67
N PHE A 108 28.51 -63.23 8.91
CA PHE A 108 27.35 -62.46 9.38
C PHE A 108 27.81 -61.02 9.57
N VAL A 109 27.26 -60.11 8.80
CA VAL A 109 27.64 -58.69 8.81
C VAL A 109 26.55 -57.90 9.50
N ARG A 110 26.93 -57.10 10.49
CA ARG A 110 26.03 -56.25 11.28
C ARG A 110 26.58 -54.84 11.37
N GLN A 111 25.74 -53.93 11.82
CA GLN A 111 26.19 -52.62 12.31
C GLN A 111 25.90 -52.49 13.80
N VAL A 112 26.67 -51.66 14.48
CA VAL A 112 26.28 -51.13 15.79
C VAL A 112 25.17 -50.13 15.53
N ALA A 113 24.01 -50.32 16.16
CA ALA A 113 22.85 -49.46 15.98
C ALA A 113 23.23 -47.99 16.26
N PRO A 114 23.07 -47.08 15.28
CA PRO A 114 23.31 -45.66 15.51
C PRO A 114 22.31 -45.14 16.55
N PRO A 115 22.74 -44.32 17.53
CA PRO A 115 21.85 -43.74 18.51
C PRO A 115 20.69 -42.97 17.86
N GLY A 116 19.47 -43.17 18.35
CA GLY A 116 18.28 -42.48 17.85
C GLY A 116 17.87 -42.89 16.43
N ARG A 117 18.30 -44.05 15.93
CA ARG A 117 17.91 -44.57 14.61
C ARG A 117 17.41 -46.01 14.68
N ASN A 118 16.36 -46.32 13.93
CA ASN A 118 15.88 -47.67 13.67
C ASN A 118 16.54 -48.16 12.39
N GLN A 119 17.13 -49.35 12.43
CA GLN A 119 17.65 -49.97 11.23
C GLN A 119 16.48 -50.51 10.40
N THR A 120 16.40 -50.07 9.15
CA THR A 120 15.36 -50.46 8.18
C THR A 120 15.86 -51.52 7.21
N GLU A 121 17.17 -51.53 6.90
CA GLU A 121 17.82 -52.54 6.07
C GLU A 121 19.12 -53.03 6.72
N PRO A 122 19.36 -54.34 6.78
CA PRO A 122 18.38 -55.41 6.64
C PRO A 122 17.42 -55.41 7.82
N VAL A 123 16.13 -55.63 7.56
CA VAL A 123 15.06 -55.73 8.58
C VAL A 123 15.41 -56.75 9.67
N GLY A 124 16.15 -57.82 9.32
CA GLY A 124 16.60 -58.85 10.26
C GLY A 124 17.81 -58.47 11.11
N GLY A 125 18.39 -57.28 10.94
CA GLY A 125 19.52 -56.78 11.71
C GLY A 125 20.89 -57.32 11.29
N PHE A 126 20.97 -58.23 10.31
CA PHE A 126 22.23 -58.76 9.78
C PHE A 126 22.12 -59.20 8.31
N HIS A 127 23.26 -59.23 7.63
CA HIS A 127 23.44 -59.86 6.33
C HIS A 127 24.21 -61.17 6.46
N TYR A 128 23.68 -62.25 5.90
CA TYR A 128 24.44 -63.50 5.72
C TYR A 128 25.09 -63.53 4.34
N VAL A 129 26.40 -63.78 4.30
CA VAL A 129 27.19 -63.83 3.05
C VAL A 129 28.09 -65.05 3.05
N SER A 130 28.02 -65.87 2.00
CA SER A 130 28.92 -67.01 1.79
C SER A 130 29.82 -66.74 0.58
N LEU A 131 31.13 -66.63 0.83
CA LEU A 131 32.16 -66.34 -0.17
C LEU A 131 32.90 -67.63 -0.56
N SER A 132 32.99 -67.94 -1.86
CA SER A 132 33.61 -69.20 -2.35
C SER A 132 34.80 -69.00 -3.30
N GLY A 133 35.38 -67.79 -3.33
CA GLY A 133 36.47 -67.37 -4.22
C GLY A 133 36.42 -65.85 -4.39
N ALA A 134 37.21 -65.26 -5.30
CA ALA A 134 37.20 -63.81 -5.54
C ALA A 134 35.80 -63.29 -5.89
N GLN A 135 35.14 -62.61 -4.95
CA GLN A 135 33.79 -62.08 -5.10
C GLN A 135 33.71 -60.71 -4.44
N ASP A 136 33.04 -59.77 -5.09
CA ASP A 136 32.67 -58.48 -4.51
C ASP A 136 31.17 -58.50 -4.23
N VAL A 137 30.78 -58.42 -2.96
CA VAL A 137 29.39 -58.49 -2.52
C VAL A 137 29.03 -57.16 -1.85
N VAL A 138 27.97 -56.52 -2.35
CA VAL A 138 27.44 -55.27 -1.77
C VAL A 138 26.34 -55.57 -0.76
N ARG A 139 26.42 -54.97 0.43
CA ARG A 139 25.44 -55.04 1.51
C ARG A 139 25.30 -53.67 2.14
N ASN A 140 24.08 -53.14 2.18
CA ASN A 140 23.82 -51.80 2.72
C ASN A 140 23.14 -51.89 4.08
N PHE A 141 23.19 -50.79 4.82
CA PHE A 141 22.46 -50.62 6.07
C PHE A 141 21.64 -49.32 6.04
N GLY A 142 20.32 -49.45 5.92
CA GLY A 142 19.36 -48.35 5.98
C GLY A 142 19.02 -48.03 7.43
N ASN A 143 18.94 -46.74 7.75
CA ASN A 143 18.69 -46.28 9.12
C ASN A 143 17.75 -45.09 9.12
N GLN A 144 16.50 -45.30 9.54
CA GLN A 144 15.54 -44.23 9.73
C GLN A 144 15.71 -43.59 11.11
N SER A 145 15.67 -42.27 11.18
CA SER A 145 15.68 -41.55 12.46
C SER A 145 14.46 -41.91 13.31
N ILE A 146 14.70 -42.36 14.55
CA ILE A 146 13.66 -42.48 15.57
C ILE A 146 13.60 -41.14 16.27
N GLU A 147 12.52 -40.41 16.06
CA GLU A 147 12.24 -39.13 16.72
C GLU A 147 11.88 -39.30 18.22
N VAL A 148 12.63 -40.14 18.95
CA VAL A 148 12.45 -40.34 20.39
C VAL A 148 12.86 -39.07 21.11
N GLY A 149 11.92 -38.48 21.86
CA GLY A 149 12.21 -37.35 22.72
C GLY A 149 11.93 -35.98 22.11
N LYS A 150 11.50 -35.88 20.84
CA LYS A 150 11.01 -34.62 20.26
C LYS A 150 9.52 -34.42 20.55
N ALA A 151 9.08 -33.16 20.58
CA ALA A 151 7.68 -32.77 20.68
C ALA A 151 7.22 -32.15 19.36
N PRO A 152 6.05 -32.53 18.82
CA PRO A 152 5.51 -31.88 17.64
C PRO A 152 4.81 -30.57 18.01
N ILE A 153 5.16 -29.49 17.32
CA ILE A 153 4.38 -28.25 17.25
C ILE A 153 3.60 -28.31 15.93
N MET A 154 2.29 -28.12 16.02
CA MET A 154 1.36 -28.27 14.91
C MET A 154 0.44 -27.06 14.81
N GLY A 155 0.12 -26.70 13.57
CA GLY A 155 -0.78 -25.61 13.23
C GLY A 155 -1.06 -25.60 11.74
N ARG A 156 -1.68 -24.51 11.28
CA ARG A 156 -2.05 -24.29 9.88
C ARG A 156 -1.67 -22.88 9.42
N ALA A 157 -1.07 -22.75 8.25
CA ALA A 157 -1.03 -21.50 7.50
C ALA A 157 -2.30 -21.40 6.65
N TYR A 158 -3.05 -20.31 6.75
CA TYR A 158 -4.30 -20.13 6.03
C TYR A 158 -4.37 -18.75 5.38
N HIS A 159 -5.10 -18.67 4.28
CA HIS A 159 -5.41 -17.40 3.63
C HIS A 159 -6.54 -16.74 4.42
N ASP A 160 -6.18 -15.69 5.15
CA ASP A 160 -7.08 -14.84 5.91
C ASP A 160 -7.79 -13.89 4.94
N LEU A 161 -9.00 -14.27 4.52
CA LEU A 161 -9.71 -13.63 3.41
C LEU A 161 -10.38 -12.31 3.81
N ASP A 162 -10.63 -12.10 5.10
CA ASP A 162 -11.28 -10.90 5.64
C ASP A 162 -10.37 -10.09 6.58
N SER A 163 -9.12 -10.52 6.75
CA SER A 163 -8.09 -9.88 7.57
C SER A 163 -8.40 -9.78 9.05
N ASP A 164 -9.30 -10.61 9.57
CA ASP A 164 -9.71 -10.53 10.97
C ASP A 164 -8.73 -11.24 11.93
N GLY A 165 -7.77 -12.00 11.40
CA GLY A 165 -6.77 -12.75 12.16
C GLY A 165 -7.32 -13.97 12.89
N VAL A 166 -8.53 -14.41 12.56
CA VAL A 166 -9.21 -15.62 13.02
C VAL A 166 -9.23 -16.62 11.86
N LYS A 167 -9.23 -17.91 12.17
CA LYS A 167 -9.29 -18.96 11.16
C LYS A 167 -10.73 -19.42 10.97
N ASP A 168 -11.30 -19.13 9.81
CA ASP A 168 -12.66 -19.45 9.44
C ASP A 168 -12.79 -20.68 8.52
N ALA A 169 -14.04 -21.15 8.36
CA ALA A 169 -14.32 -22.41 7.66
C ALA A 169 -14.14 -22.31 6.13
N ASN A 170 -14.27 -21.12 5.57
CA ASN A 170 -14.11 -20.81 4.13
C ASN A 170 -12.66 -20.48 3.75
N GLU A 171 -11.75 -20.43 4.71
CA GLU A 171 -10.37 -19.99 4.47
C GLU A 171 -9.47 -21.15 4.03
N PRO A 172 -8.91 -21.07 2.81
CA PRO A 172 -8.08 -22.12 2.28
C PRO A 172 -6.73 -22.19 3.00
N GLY A 173 -6.15 -23.39 3.01
CA GLY A 173 -4.80 -23.59 3.53
C GLY A 173 -3.75 -23.13 2.53
N LEU A 174 -2.64 -22.61 3.04
CA LEU A 174 -1.52 -22.14 2.24
C LEU A 174 -0.43 -23.20 2.19
N ALA A 175 -0.28 -23.87 1.04
CA ALA A 175 0.64 -24.98 0.85
C ALA A 175 2.06 -24.53 0.46
N GLY A 176 3.09 -25.22 0.96
CA GLY A 176 4.49 -24.93 0.62
C GLY A 176 5.13 -23.79 1.43
N TRP A 177 4.45 -23.27 2.45
CA TRP A 177 4.93 -22.20 3.32
C TRP A 177 5.83 -22.75 4.42
N THR A 178 6.87 -22.00 4.79
CA THR A 178 7.85 -22.46 5.77
C THR A 178 7.56 -21.88 7.15
N VAL A 179 7.41 -22.75 8.14
CA VAL A 179 7.30 -22.41 9.56
C VAL A 179 8.57 -22.87 10.26
N PHE A 180 9.18 -22.02 11.09
CA PHE A 180 10.45 -22.30 11.74
C PHE A 180 10.49 -21.83 13.20
N ALA A 181 11.38 -22.44 13.97
CA ALA A 181 11.71 -22.01 15.33
C ALA A 181 12.91 -21.06 15.28
N ASP A 182 12.66 -19.78 15.48
CA ASP A 182 13.64 -18.69 15.49
C ASP A 182 14.47 -18.78 16.78
N LEU A 183 15.66 -19.38 16.70
CA LEU A 183 16.52 -19.64 17.85
C LEU A 183 17.51 -18.51 18.10
N ASP A 184 17.83 -17.72 17.07
CA ASP A 184 18.77 -16.60 17.13
C ASP A 184 18.08 -15.22 17.12
N ASN A 185 16.74 -15.19 17.01
CA ASN A 185 15.88 -14.01 17.01
C ASN A 185 16.13 -13.06 15.83
N ASN A 186 16.55 -13.58 14.68
CA ASN A 186 16.81 -12.79 13.48
C ASN A 186 15.58 -12.69 12.55
N ALA A 187 14.48 -13.37 12.89
CA ALA A 187 13.24 -13.44 12.13
C ALA A 187 13.38 -14.02 10.70
N MET A 188 14.39 -14.85 10.45
CA MET A 188 14.64 -15.54 9.19
C MET A 188 15.02 -17.00 9.44
N PRO A 189 14.57 -17.94 8.60
CA PRO A 189 14.94 -19.35 8.75
C PRO A 189 16.45 -19.54 8.55
N SER A 190 17.10 -20.12 9.55
CA SER A 190 18.55 -20.29 9.59
C SER A 190 18.98 -21.76 9.61
N PRO A 191 20.17 -22.12 9.07
CA PRO A 191 20.66 -23.50 9.11
C PRO A 191 20.76 -24.04 10.55
N GLY A 192 20.10 -25.17 10.80
CA GLY A 192 20.07 -25.82 12.12
C GLY A 192 18.88 -25.44 12.99
N GLU A 193 18.03 -24.52 12.53
CA GLU A 193 16.74 -24.25 13.17
C GLU A 193 15.72 -25.31 12.78
N PRO A 194 14.94 -25.85 13.74
CA PRO A 194 13.78 -26.66 13.43
C PRO A 194 12.84 -25.90 12.51
N SER A 195 12.38 -26.56 11.45
CA SER A 195 11.41 -26.01 10.52
C SER A 195 10.48 -27.11 9.98
N ALA A 196 9.37 -26.70 9.39
CA ALA A 196 8.45 -27.54 8.67
C ALA A 196 7.83 -26.74 7.51
N THR A 197 7.49 -27.44 6.44
CA THR A 197 6.72 -26.88 5.33
C THR A 197 5.27 -27.30 5.45
N THR A 198 4.33 -26.42 5.08
CA THR A 198 2.90 -26.71 5.09
C THR A 198 2.50 -27.66 3.94
N ASP A 199 1.57 -28.56 4.22
CA ASP A 199 0.98 -29.48 3.24
C ASP A 199 -0.08 -28.81 2.34
N ALA A 200 -0.72 -29.59 1.47
CA ALA A 200 -1.73 -29.10 0.52
C ALA A 200 -2.94 -28.44 1.22
N GLU A 201 -3.25 -28.86 2.44
CA GLU A 201 -4.31 -28.29 3.26
C GLU A 201 -3.80 -27.17 4.19
N GLY A 202 -2.54 -26.76 4.06
CA GLY A 202 -1.90 -25.70 4.84
C GLY A 202 -1.40 -26.13 6.22
N ASN A 203 -1.49 -27.42 6.58
CA ASN A 203 -1.07 -27.88 7.91
C ASN A 203 0.43 -28.10 7.96
N TYR A 204 1.04 -27.81 9.11
CA TYR A 204 2.45 -28.12 9.36
C TYR A 204 2.63 -28.92 10.64
N ARG A 205 3.74 -29.68 10.68
CA ARG A 205 4.20 -30.42 11.86
C ARG A 205 5.71 -30.27 12.02
N MET A 206 6.13 -29.45 12.96
CA MET A 206 7.53 -29.21 13.27
C MET A 206 7.95 -29.96 14.53
N LEU A 207 9.09 -30.68 14.47
CA LEU A 207 9.63 -31.42 15.61
C LEU A 207 10.69 -30.60 16.34
N VAL A 208 10.55 -30.48 17.66
CA VAL A 208 11.46 -29.69 18.50
C VAL A 208 11.86 -30.42 19.78
N ASP A 209 12.96 -30.01 20.41
CA ASP A 209 13.41 -30.58 21.69
C ASP A 209 12.60 -30.04 22.88
N PRO A 210 12.13 -30.90 23.81
CA PRO A 210 11.55 -30.45 25.06
C PRO A 210 12.61 -29.90 26.01
N GLY A 211 12.17 -29.06 26.95
CA GLY A 211 13.02 -28.42 27.96
C GLY A 211 13.24 -26.93 27.72
N ARG A 212 12.61 -26.32 26.71
CA ARG A 212 12.77 -24.89 26.39
C ARG A 212 11.51 -24.24 25.85
N VAL A 213 11.56 -22.91 25.79
CA VAL A 213 10.57 -22.09 25.10
C VAL A 213 11.11 -21.77 23.70
N TYR A 214 10.23 -21.87 22.71
CA TYR A 214 10.52 -21.53 21.33
C TYR A 214 9.75 -20.30 20.88
N GLN A 215 10.36 -19.52 19.99
CA GLN A 215 9.67 -18.50 19.20
C GLN A 215 9.43 -19.08 17.81
N ILE A 216 8.16 -19.28 17.45
CA ILE A 216 7.77 -19.92 16.19
C ILE A 216 7.28 -18.85 15.23
N ARG A 217 7.84 -18.84 14.03
CA ARG A 217 7.58 -17.87 12.97
C ARG A 217 7.23 -18.56 11.67
N GLU A 218 6.64 -17.79 10.77
CA GLU A 218 6.46 -18.15 9.37
C GLU A 218 7.38 -17.29 8.50
N ASP A 219 7.99 -17.90 7.48
CA ASP A 219 8.72 -17.20 6.42
C ASP A 219 7.71 -16.72 5.39
N VAL A 220 7.21 -15.49 5.60
CA VAL A 220 6.11 -14.91 4.81
C VAL A 220 6.63 -14.58 3.39
N PRO A 221 6.08 -15.20 2.32
CA PRO A 221 6.48 -14.93 0.95
C PRO A 221 6.25 -13.47 0.54
N THR A 222 7.02 -13.00 -0.44
CA THR A 222 6.80 -11.67 -1.03
C THR A 222 5.40 -11.56 -1.64
N GLY A 223 4.72 -10.44 -1.40
CA GLY A 223 3.34 -10.22 -1.84
C GLY A 223 2.29 -10.73 -0.85
N TRP A 224 2.71 -11.17 0.34
CA TRP A 224 1.81 -11.55 1.43
C TRP A 224 2.17 -10.77 2.70
N ALA A 225 1.18 -10.64 3.59
CA ALA A 225 1.35 -10.10 4.93
C ALA A 225 0.64 -10.99 5.95
N LEU A 226 1.23 -11.07 7.13
CA LEU A 226 0.75 -11.90 8.23
C LEU A 226 -0.29 -11.13 9.06
N THR A 227 -1.47 -11.71 9.21
CA THR A 227 -2.60 -11.17 9.99
C THR A 227 -2.69 -11.82 11.38
N ALA A 228 -2.27 -13.08 11.49
CA ALA A 228 -2.22 -13.81 12.76
C ALA A 228 -0.94 -14.65 12.91
N PRO A 229 -0.32 -14.69 14.11
CA PRO A 229 -0.62 -13.86 15.27
C PRO A 229 -0.16 -12.40 15.07
N PRO A 230 -0.82 -11.39 15.67
CA PRO A 230 -0.53 -9.96 15.42
C PRO A 230 0.91 -9.51 15.73
N VAL A 231 1.61 -10.23 16.61
CA VAL A 231 3.01 -9.95 16.96
C VAL A 231 4.02 -10.63 16.02
N GLY A 232 3.54 -11.40 15.03
CA GLY A 232 4.35 -12.08 14.00
C GLY A 232 5.03 -13.38 14.45
N TYR A 233 4.73 -13.89 15.64
CA TYR A 233 5.26 -15.16 16.14
C TYR A 233 4.43 -15.75 17.30
N HIS A 234 4.55 -17.06 17.51
CA HIS A 234 4.05 -17.74 18.71
C HIS A 234 5.18 -17.98 19.71
N ILE A 235 4.94 -17.73 21.00
CA ILE A 235 5.81 -18.18 22.08
C ILE A 235 5.30 -19.53 22.59
N VAL A 236 6.11 -20.58 22.41
CA VAL A 236 5.70 -21.97 22.63
C VAL A 236 6.58 -22.64 23.67
N PRO A 237 6.12 -22.77 24.93
CA PRO A 237 6.81 -23.56 25.94
C PRO A 237 6.66 -25.06 25.66
N VAL A 238 7.77 -25.76 25.50
CA VAL A 238 7.81 -27.20 25.23
C VAL A 238 8.61 -27.88 26.33
N PHE A 239 7.94 -28.60 27.23
CA PHE A 239 8.57 -29.28 28.37
C PHE A 239 8.28 -30.79 28.42
N SER A 240 7.64 -31.33 27.39
CA SER A 240 7.37 -32.77 27.25
C SER A 240 7.30 -33.13 25.77
N THR A 241 7.23 -34.42 25.46
CA THR A 241 7.04 -34.91 24.08
C THR A 241 5.60 -34.83 23.59
N ARG A 242 4.68 -34.22 24.36
CA ARG A 242 3.29 -34.08 23.94
C ARG A 242 3.16 -33.07 22.80
N PRO A 243 2.24 -33.29 21.85
CA PRO A 243 1.92 -32.32 20.82
C PRO A 243 1.46 -30.98 21.39
N VAL A 244 1.93 -29.89 20.79
CA VAL A 244 1.39 -28.54 20.98
C VAL A 244 0.62 -28.18 19.70
N LEU A 245 -0.67 -27.90 19.84
CA LEU A 245 -1.59 -27.67 18.72
C LEU A 245 -1.99 -26.19 18.60
N GLY A 246 -2.59 -25.83 17.46
CA GLY A 246 -3.25 -24.54 17.23
C GLY A 246 -2.30 -23.36 17.09
N ARG A 247 -1.07 -23.60 16.63
CA ARG A 247 -0.11 -22.54 16.31
C ARG A 247 -0.33 -22.11 14.86
N ASP A 248 -1.47 -21.48 14.62
CA ASP A 248 -1.90 -21.13 13.27
C ASP A 248 -1.33 -19.77 12.84
N PHE A 249 -1.17 -19.60 11.53
CA PHE A 249 -0.71 -18.36 10.88
C PHE A 249 -1.72 -17.94 9.82
N GLY A 250 -2.30 -16.75 9.99
CA GLY A 250 -3.20 -16.13 9.02
C GLY A 250 -2.41 -15.18 8.14
N ASN A 251 -2.70 -15.18 6.84
CA ASN A 251 -2.02 -14.32 5.87
C ASN A 251 -2.98 -13.77 4.83
N ILE A 252 -2.79 -12.50 4.47
CA ILE A 252 -3.48 -11.84 3.36
C ILE A 252 -2.49 -11.55 2.23
N GLN A 253 -2.94 -11.62 0.98
CA GLN A 253 -2.16 -11.20 -0.18
C GLN A 253 -2.16 -9.66 -0.29
N VAL A 254 -1.00 -9.04 -0.47
CA VAL A 254 -0.86 -7.57 -0.56
C VAL A 254 -0.39 -7.17 -1.95
N GLY A 255 -1.20 -6.35 -2.65
CA GLY A 255 -0.78 -5.62 -3.85
C GLY A 255 -0.85 -6.39 -5.16
N GLY A 256 -1.94 -7.15 -5.40
CA GLY A 256 -2.25 -7.72 -6.72
C GLY A 256 -2.77 -9.16 -6.72
N GLY A 257 -3.52 -9.56 -5.70
CA GLY A 257 -4.22 -10.84 -5.64
C GLY A 257 -5.68 -10.71 -6.08
N ASP A 258 -6.26 -11.85 -6.43
CA ASP A 258 -7.66 -12.16 -6.70
C ASP A 258 -8.64 -11.84 -5.54
N ASP A 259 -8.19 -11.03 -4.57
CA ASP A 259 -8.90 -10.70 -3.34
C ASP A 259 -9.42 -9.25 -3.31
N GLU A 260 -9.13 -8.43 -4.33
CA GLU A 260 -9.70 -7.09 -4.43
C GLU A 260 -11.22 -7.15 -4.62
N GLY A 261 -11.96 -6.49 -3.73
CA GLY A 261 -13.39 -6.25 -3.89
C GLY A 261 -13.70 -5.06 -4.79
N VAL A 262 -14.95 -5.00 -5.25
CA VAL A 262 -15.45 -3.92 -6.10
C VAL A 262 -16.65 -3.25 -5.44
N LEU A 263 -16.58 -1.94 -5.24
CA LEU A 263 -17.68 -1.11 -4.78
C LEU A 263 -18.20 -0.28 -5.95
N ASN A 264 -19.47 -0.42 -6.34
CA ASN A 264 -20.03 0.37 -7.43
C ASN A 264 -21.47 0.84 -7.20
N GLY A 265 -21.81 1.93 -7.88
CA GLY A 265 -23.12 2.55 -7.83
C GLY A 265 -23.28 3.60 -8.92
N GLN A 266 -24.38 4.33 -8.84
CA GLN A 266 -24.72 5.42 -9.75
C GLN A 266 -25.13 6.67 -8.96
N VAL A 267 -24.62 7.82 -9.38
CA VAL A 267 -25.14 9.14 -8.99
C VAL A 267 -26.28 9.50 -9.96
N TYR A 268 -27.46 9.85 -9.47
CA TYR A 268 -28.67 10.06 -10.29
C TYR A 268 -29.45 11.33 -9.91
N ASP A 269 -30.19 11.86 -10.90
CA ASP A 269 -31.12 12.98 -10.76
C ASP A 269 -32.43 12.47 -10.17
N ASP A 270 -32.56 12.60 -8.85
CA ASP A 270 -33.79 12.28 -8.12
C ASP A 270 -34.81 13.39 -8.38
N GLN A 271 -35.72 13.17 -9.32
CA GLN A 271 -36.58 14.21 -9.86
C GLN A 271 -37.79 14.51 -9.00
N ASP A 272 -38.21 13.61 -8.13
CA ASP A 272 -39.31 13.86 -7.20
C ASP A 272 -38.84 14.02 -5.74
N GLY A 273 -37.58 13.73 -5.47
CA GLY A 273 -36.90 13.95 -4.20
C GLY A 273 -37.20 12.88 -3.16
N ASP A 274 -37.62 11.69 -3.57
CA ASP A 274 -38.03 10.61 -2.66
C ASP A 274 -36.86 9.73 -2.17
N GLY A 275 -35.65 9.93 -2.71
CA GLY A 275 -34.44 9.18 -2.37
C GLY A 275 -34.41 7.74 -2.92
N VAL A 276 -35.29 7.41 -3.85
CA VAL A 276 -35.35 6.13 -4.55
C VAL A 276 -35.10 6.37 -6.02
N LYS A 277 -34.22 5.54 -6.59
CA LYS A 277 -33.92 5.63 -8.02
C LYS A 277 -35.05 5.03 -8.86
N ASP A 278 -35.79 5.90 -9.52
CA ASP A 278 -36.97 5.56 -10.29
C ASP A 278 -36.71 5.37 -11.79
N ALA A 279 -37.66 4.69 -12.44
CA ALA A 279 -37.60 4.47 -13.87
C ALA A 279 -37.78 5.78 -14.65
N GLY A 280 -36.70 6.28 -15.24
CA GLY A 280 -36.69 7.52 -16.02
C GLY A 280 -35.74 8.58 -15.47
N GLU A 281 -35.24 8.38 -14.25
CA GLU A 281 -34.23 9.22 -13.63
C GLU A 281 -32.85 8.97 -14.26
N SER A 282 -32.23 10.05 -14.70
CA SER A 282 -30.96 9.99 -15.42
C SER A 282 -29.77 10.01 -14.46
N GLY A 283 -28.72 9.27 -14.80
CA GLY A 283 -27.44 9.39 -14.11
C GLY A 283 -26.81 10.76 -14.32
N LEU A 284 -26.17 11.28 -13.27
CA LEU A 284 -25.52 12.57 -13.26
C LEU A 284 -24.00 12.42 -13.38
N ALA A 285 -23.42 13.06 -14.40
CA ALA A 285 -21.99 12.99 -14.70
C ALA A 285 -21.15 14.03 -13.96
N GLY A 286 -19.89 13.69 -13.67
CA GLY A 286 -18.92 14.61 -13.09
C GLY A 286 -19.10 14.89 -11.59
N TRP A 287 -19.83 14.03 -10.89
CA TRP A 287 -19.96 14.09 -9.43
C TRP A 287 -18.80 13.36 -8.77
N THR A 288 -18.21 13.96 -7.73
CA THR A 288 -17.12 13.32 -6.99
C THR A 288 -17.69 12.38 -5.95
N VAL A 289 -17.31 11.11 -6.04
CA VAL A 289 -17.55 10.08 -5.03
C VAL A 289 -16.21 9.70 -4.40
N TYR A 290 -16.17 9.43 -3.10
CA TYR A 290 -14.94 9.13 -2.38
C TYR A 290 -15.13 8.14 -1.23
N LEU A 291 -14.03 7.49 -0.86
CA LEU A 291 -13.93 6.65 0.33
C LEU A 291 -13.49 7.54 1.49
N ASP A 292 -14.38 7.78 2.44
CA ASP A 292 -14.15 8.59 3.63
C ASP A 292 -13.39 7.74 4.66
N GLN A 293 -12.08 7.97 4.74
CA GLN A 293 -11.16 7.09 5.48
C GLN A 293 -11.06 7.47 6.96
N ASP A 294 -11.30 8.73 7.31
CA ASP A 294 -11.23 9.22 8.68
C ASP A 294 -12.61 9.54 9.30
N GLU A 295 -13.67 9.30 8.54
CA GLU A 295 -15.09 9.38 8.94
C GLU A 295 -15.54 10.80 9.28
N ASP A 296 -14.89 11.82 8.73
CA ASP A 296 -15.17 13.22 9.03
C ASP A 296 -16.27 13.83 8.12
N GLY A 297 -16.65 13.12 7.06
CA GLY A 297 -17.68 13.54 6.11
C GLY A 297 -17.22 14.61 5.11
N VAL A 298 -15.92 14.80 4.93
CA VAL A 298 -15.30 15.76 4.00
C VAL A 298 -14.29 15.01 3.12
N LEU A 299 -14.15 15.42 1.86
CA LEU A 299 -13.12 14.86 0.98
C LEU A 299 -11.75 15.49 1.30
N ASP A 300 -10.79 14.66 1.68
CA ASP A 300 -9.46 15.05 2.12
C ASP A 300 -8.32 14.63 1.17
N PRO A 301 -7.14 15.31 1.22
CA PRO A 301 -5.98 14.94 0.42
C PRO A 301 -5.44 13.55 0.80
N GLY A 302 -5.57 12.58 -0.11
CA GLY A 302 -5.08 11.22 0.06
C GLY A 302 -6.18 10.17 0.04
N GLU A 303 -7.43 10.58 0.22
CA GLU A 303 -8.58 9.71 0.09
C GLU A 303 -8.81 9.32 -1.37
N GLN A 304 -9.19 8.06 -1.56
CA GLN A 304 -9.50 7.54 -2.89
C GLN A 304 -10.83 8.15 -3.36
N SER A 305 -10.80 8.83 -4.50
CA SER A 305 -11.96 9.48 -5.08
C SER A 305 -12.00 9.33 -6.59
N MET A 306 -13.19 9.47 -7.16
CA MET A 306 -13.38 9.48 -8.60
C MET A 306 -14.59 10.30 -9.02
N LEU A 307 -14.66 10.63 -10.30
CA LEU A 307 -15.83 11.28 -10.90
C LEU A 307 -16.78 10.23 -11.49
N SER A 308 -18.08 10.44 -11.30
CA SER A 308 -19.13 9.69 -12.00
C SER A 308 -19.04 9.92 -13.51
N ASN A 309 -19.28 8.86 -14.29
CA ASN A 309 -19.18 8.93 -15.74
C ASN A 309 -20.44 9.56 -16.40
N ALA A 310 -20.50 9.58 -17.75
CA ALA A 310 -21.61 10.17 -18.50
C ALA A 310 -23.00 9.55 -18.20
N SER A 311 -23.03 8.34 -17.67
CA SER A 311 -24.24 7.65 -17.21
C SER A 311 -24.39 7.67 -15.69
N GLY A 312 -23.60 8.48 -14.98
CA GLY A 312 -23.60 8.58 -13.52
C GLY A 312 -22.89 7.45 -12.77
N ASN A 313 -22.32 6.45 -13.46
CA ASN A 313 -21.74 5.30 -12.76
C ASN A 313 -20.35 5.61 -12.21
N TYR A 314 -20.03 5.01 -11.07
CA TYR A 314 -18.70 5.02 -10.44
C TYR A 314 -18.33 3.61 -9.94
N SER A 315 -17.04 3.35 -9.75
CA SER A 315 -16.54 2.06 -9.26
C SER A 315 -15.18 2.21 -8.56
N PHE A 316 -15.06 1.70 -7.35
CA PHE A 316 -13.79 1.54 -6.64
C PHE A 316 -13.38 0.07 -6.65
N THR A 317 -12.08 -0.15 -6.80
CA THR A 317 -11.43 -1.41 -6.44
C THR A 317 -10.79 -1.18 -5.08
N VAL A 318 -11.08 -2.07 -4.12
CA VAL A 318 -10.68 -1.95 -2.72
C VAL A 318 -10.23 -3.30 -2.20
N GLU A 319 -9.34 -3.29 -1.21
CA GLU A 319 -9.01 -4.51 -0.47
C GLU A 319 -10.23 -4.95 0.39
N PRO A 320 -10.24 -6.19 0.91
CA PRO A 320 -11.24 -6.59 1.91
C PRO A 320 -11.19 -5.66 3.14
N GLY A 321 -12.35 -5.27 3.64
CA GLY A 321 -12.42 -4.33 4.76
C GLY A 321 -13.75 -3.60 4.86
N SER A 322 -13.83 -2.68 5.83
CA SER A 322 -15.00 -1.81 6.02
C SER A 322 -14.74 -0.42 5.44
N TYR A 323 -15.72 0.11 4.71
CA TYR A 323 -15.62 1.37 3.98
C TYR A 323 -16.85 2.25 4.21
N GLN A 324 -16.61 3.56 4.35
CA GLN A 324 -17.63 4.60 4.22
C GLN A 324 -17.50 5.25 2.84
N ILE A 325 -18.57 5.23 2.04
CA ILE A 325 -18.60 5.86 0.73
C ILE A 325 -19.53 7.07 0.78
N ARG A 326 -19.02 8.21 0.29
CA ARG A 326 -19.73 9.49 0.28
C ARG A 326 -19.60 10.18 -1.08
N GLU A 327 -20.42 11.19 -1.31
CA GLU A 327 -20.28 12.10 -2.44
C GLU A 327 -20.05 13.53 -1.98
N VAL A 328 -19.38 14.31 -2.82
CA VAL A 328 -19.32 15.77 -2.66
C VAL A 328 -20.57 16.36 -3.29
N VAL A 329 -21.49 16.83 -2.43
CA VAL A 329 -22.74 17.45 -2.89
C VAL A 329 -22.45 18.73 -3.67
N MET A 330 -22.91 18.80 -4.93
CA MET A 330 -22.71 19.99 -5.75
C MET A 330 -23.52 21.20 -5.25
N PRO A 331 -23.03 22.43 -5.48
CA PRO A 331 -23.78 23.64 -5.17
C PRO A 331 -25.19 23.60 -5.79
N ASN A 332 -26.19 23.98 -5.00
CA ASN A 332 -27.61 24.03 -5.38
C ASN A 332 -28.27 22.67 -5.62
N TRP A 333 -27.59 21.57 -5.34
CA TRP A 333 -28.21 20.25 -5.24
C TRP A 333 -28.39 19.87 -3.78
N GLN A 334 -29.38 19.03 -3.55
CA GLN A 334 -29.61 18.37 -2.28
C GLN A 334 -29.47 16.87 -2.49
N GLN A 335 -28.55 16.25 -1.78
CA GLN A 335 -28.48 14.79 -1.70
C GLN A 335 -29.73 14.26 -0.99
N THR A 336 -30.40 13.31 -1.63
CA THR A 336 -31.61 12.64 -1.16
C THR A 336 -31.37 11.17 -0.82
N ALA A 337 -30.34 10.54 -1.40
CA ALA A 337 -29.93 9.17 -1.08
C ALA A 337 -28.40 9.01 -1.02
N PRO A 338 -27.88 8.10 -0.16
CA PRO A 338 -28.61 7.43 0.91
C PRO A 338 -29.00 8.43 2.01
N VAL A 339 -30.03 8.09 2.80
CA VAL A 339 -30.40 8.89 3.97
C VAL A 339 -29.24 8.91 4.96
N GLY A 340 -28.76 10.11 5.31
CA GLY A 340 -27.56 10.29 6.14
C GLY A 340 -26.28 10.58 5.34
N GLY A 341 -26.33 10.48 4.01
CA GLY A 341 -25.26 10.91 3.11
C GLY A 341 -24.08 9.95 2.98
N VAL A 342 -24.17 8.75 3.54
CA VAL A 342 -23.09 7.76 3.58
C VAL A 342 -23.61 6.34 3.36
N HIS A 343 -22.84 5.55 2.61
CA HIS A 343 -22.98 4.09 2.58
C HIS A 343 -21.90 3.47 3.45
N GLU A 344 -22.29 2.63 4.42
CA GLU A 344 -21.36 1.84 5.24
C GLU A 344 -21.41 0.39 4.77
N VAL A 345 -20.28 -0.17 4.36
CA VAL A 345 -20.21 -1.53 3.81
C VAL A 345 -18.97 -2.27 4.31
N THR A 346 -19.09 -3.59 4.44
CA THR A 346 -17.96 -4.49 4.65
C THR A 346 -17.82 -5.36 3.41
N VAL A 347 -16.64 -5.33 2.80
CA VAL A 347 -16.26 -6.00 1.57
C VAL A 347 -15.38 -7.20 1.92
N ALA A 348 -15.76 -8.38 1.48
CA ALA A 348 -14.92 -9.58 1.52
C ALA A 348 -14.09 -9.71 0.23
N ALA A 349 -13.10 -10.61 0.25
CA ALA A 349 -12.29 -10.93 -0.94
C ALA A 349 -13.13 -11.30 -2.16
N ASP A 350 -12.76 -10.75 -3.33
CA ASP A 350 -13.45 -10.90 -4.64
C ASP A 350 -14.95 -10.52 -4.60
N GLN A 351 -15.39 -9.78 -3.58
CA GLN A 351 -16.78 -9.39 -3.45
C GLN A 351 -17.06 -8.14 -4.26
N THR A 352 -18.08 -8.20 -5.12
CA THR A 352 -18.69 -7.00 -5.71
C THR A 352 -19.91 -6.57 -4.89
N ILE A 353 -19.86 -5.37 -4.34
CA ILE A 353 -21.02 -4.69 -3.75
C ILE A 353 -21.51 -3.63 -4.73
N SER A 354 -22.76 -3.79 -5.17
CA SER A 354 -23.42 -2.92 -6.14
C SER A 354 -24.63 -2.20 -5.52
N GLY A 355 -25.11 -1.16 -6.20
CA GLY A 355 -26.31 -0.42 -5.78
C GLY A 355 -26.04 0.62 -4.70
N LEU A 356 -24.79 1.05 -4.56
CA LEU A 356 -24.36 2.12 -3.68
C LEU A 356 -24.72 3.48 -4.31
N ASP A 357 -26.00 3.66 -4.61
CA ASP A 357 -26.45 4.78 -5.43
C ASP A 357 -26.56 6.07 -4.60
N PHE A 358 -26.32 7.21 -5.25
CA PHE A 358 -26.44 8.54 -4.68
C PHE A 358 -27.50 9.35 -5.42
N GLY A 359 -28.59 9.67 -4.74
CA GLY A 359 -29.71 10.42 -5.29
C GLY A 359 -29.53 11.90 -5.02
N ASN A 360 -29.75 12.74 -6.02
CA ASN A 360 -29.57 14.18 -5.91
C ASN A 360 -30.73 14.91 -6.55
N LYS A 361 -31.34 15.83 -5.79
CA LYS A 361 -32.41 16.71 -6.25
C LYS A 361 -31.87 18.12 -6.48
N LEU A 362 -32.00 18.64 -7.70
CA LEU A 362 -31.71 20.05 -7.95
C LEU A 362 -32.69 20.91 -7.14
N ALA A 363 -32.16 21.84 -6.35
CA ALA A 363 -32.97 22.76 -5.56
C ALA A 363 -33.88 23.57 -6.50
N ALA A 364 -35.14 23.77 -6.10
CA ALA A 364 -36.07 24.55 -6.91
C ALA A 364 -35.57 26.00 -7.07
N GLY A 365 -35.57 26.51 -8.31
CA GLY A 365 -35.28 27.91 -8.60
C GLY A 365 -36.24 28.88 -7.88
N GLY A 366 -35.73 30.06 -7.53
CA GLY A 366 -36.49 31.15 -6.92
C GLY A 366 -36.71 32.33 -7.87
N SER A 367 -37.21 33.45 -7.33
CA SER A 367 -37.34 34.70 -8.07
C SER A 367 -37.08 35.93 -7.22
N ILE A 368 -36.47 36.96 -7.84
CA ILE A 368 -36.36 38.30 -7.26
C ILE A 368 -37.23 39.27 -8.07
N SER A 369 -38.07 40.04 -7.39
CA SER A 369 -39.04 40.92 -8.03
C SER A 369 -39.17 42.28 -7.36
N GLY A 370 -39.65 43.23 -8.14
CA GLY A 370 -39.86 44.60 -7.72
C GLY A 370 -40.53 45.42 -8.82
N THR A 371 -40.49 46.73 -8.64
CA THR A 371 -41.01 47.72 -9.59
C THR A 371 -39.89 48.65 -10.02
N VAL A 372 -39.69 48.84 -11.32
CA VAL A 372 -38.99 50.00 -11.87
C VAL A 372 -40.01 51.13 -12.02
N PHE A 373 -39.78 52.27 -11.39
CA PHE A 373 -40.75 53.37 -11.33
C PHE A 373 -40.12 54.73 -11.61
N GLN A 374 -40.94 55.66 -12.07
CA GLN A 374 -40.57 57.06 -12.23
C GLN A 374 -40.69 57.75 -10.89
N ASP A 375 -39.54 58.16 -10.36
CA ASP A 375 -39.46 59.03 -9.19
C ASP A 375 -39.70 60.46 -9.65
N ILE A 376 -40.84 61.06 -9.27
CA ILE A 376 -41.25 62.39 -9.76
C ILE A 376 -40.66 63.49 -8.89
N GLU A 377 -40.56 63.24 -7.58
CA GLU A 377 -40.15 64.18 -6.56
C GLU A 377 -38.64 64.12 -6.26
N ASN A 378 -37.92 63.18 -6.88
CA ASN A 378 -36.52 62.86 -6.62
C ASN A 378 -36.29 62.44 -5.16
N LEU A 379 -37.17 61.57 -4.66
CA LEU A 379 -37.13 61.00 -3.32
C LEU A 379 -36.66 59.53 -3.36
N THR A 380 -35.96 59.08 -2.33
CA THR A 380 -35.38 57.72 -2.31
C THR A 380 -36.40 56.62 -1.96
N THR A 381 -37.69 56.89 -2.13
CA THR A 381 -38.81 56.03 -1.76
C THR A 381 -39.89 56.12 -2.81
N ARG A 382 -40.57 55.00 -3.08
CA ARG A 382 -41.71 54.97 -3.98
C ARG A 382 -42.95 55.55 -3.32
N ASP A 383 -43.54 56.57 -3.92
CA ASP A 383 -44.74 57.23 -3.44
C ASP A 383 -46.02 56.79 -4.19
N PRO A 384 -47.20 56.84 -3.54
CA PRO A 384 -48.47 56.53 -4.20
C PRO A 384 -48.75 57.47 -5.38
N GLY A 385 -48.85 56.91 -6.58
CA GLY A 385 -49.13 57.65 -7.82
C GLY A 385 -47.94 57.71 -8.79
N GLU A 386 -46.76 57.29 -8.38
CA GLU A 386 -45.59 57.18 -9.25
C GLU A 386 -45.76 56.05 -10.28
N PRO A 387 -45.69 56.38 -11.60
CA PRO A 387 -45.93 55.40 -12.64
C PRO A 387 -44.77 54.43 -12.76
N GLY A 388 -45.09 53.17 -13.06
CA GLY A 388 -44.09 52.19 -13.42
C GLY A 388 -43.45 52.48 -14.78
N LEU A 389 -42.17 52.17 -14.91
CA LEU A 389 -41.41 52.38 -16.14
C LEU A 389 -41.22 51.04 -16.86
N SER A 390 -41.74 50.96 -18.07
CA SER A 390 -41.65 49.75 -18.92
C SER A 390 -40.37 49.70 -19.72
N GLY A 391 -39.86 48.48 -19.96
CA GLY A 391 -38.73 48.24 -20.86
C GLY A 391 -37.37 48.56 -20.24
N TRP A 392 -37.29 48.65 -18.91
CA TRP A 392 -36.04 48.81 -18.19
C TRP A 392 -35.43 47.45 -17.87
N THR A 393 -34.14 47.30 -18.13
CA THR A 393 -33.43 46.04 -17.87
C THR A 393 -33.00 45.97 -16.42
N VAL A 394 -33.43 44.93 -15.72
CA VAL A 394 -32.95 44.54 -14.39
C VAL A 394 -32.15 43.24 -14.53
N TYR A 395 -30.99 43.16 -13.90
CA TYR A 395 -30.08 42.02 -14.07
C TYR A 395 -29.30 41.68 -12.81
N ALA A 396 -28.87 40.42 -12.72
CA ALA A 396 -27.95 39.95 -11.69
C ALA A 396 -26.50 40.12 -12.18
N ASP A 397 -25.76 41.05 -11.55
CA ASP A 397 -24.35 41.36 -11.80
C ASP A 397 -23.49 40.31 -11.08
N LEU A 398 -23.11 39.26 -11.82
CA LEU A 398 -22.45 38.07 -11.25
C LEU A 398 -20.96 38.33 -10.98
N ASN A 399 -20.33 39.21 -11.74
CA ASN A 399 -18.90 39.52 -11.61
C ASN A 399 -18.63 40.88 -10.92
N ASN A 400 -19.67 41.59 -10.51
CA ASN A 400 -19.63 42.90 -9.85
C ASN A 400 -19.01 44.03 -10.69
N ASN A 401 -19.01 43.94 -12.02
CA ASN A 401 -18.40 44.96 -12.88
C ASN A 401 -19.34 46.13 -13.23
N SER A 402 -20.60 46.10 -12.75
CA SER A 402 -21.63 47.12 -13.00
C SER A 402 -22.04 47.28 -14.47
N LEU A 403 -21.74 46.31 -15.32
CA LEU A 403 -22.21 46.20 -16.70
C LEU A 403 -23.07 44.93 -16.81
N LEU A 404 -23.96 44.87 -17.79
CA LEU A 404 -24.63 43.62 -18.13
C LEU A 404 -23.76 42.86 -19.12
N ASP A 405 -23.26 41.69 -18.71
CA ASP A 405 -22.44 40.81 -19.53
C ASP A 405 -23.23 39.68 -20.19
N SER A 406 -22.63 39.09 -21.23
CA SER A 406 -23.19 37.91 -21.88
C SER A 406 -23.26 36.75 -20.90
N GLY A 407 -24.47 36.25 -20.64
CA GLY A 407 -24.71 35.11 -19.74
C GLY A 407 -25.27 35.51 -18.38
N GLU A 408 -25.31 36.80 -18.04
CA GLU A 408 -25.93 37.26 -16.82
C GLU A 408 -27.48 37.23 -16.92
N PRO A 409 -28.17 36.66 -15.92
CA PRO A 409 -29.63 36.67 -15.90
C PRO A 409 -30.17 38.09 -15.89
N SER A 410 -31.09 38.40 -16.81
CA SER A 410 -31.73 39.71 -16.90
C SER A 410 -33.18 39.61 -17.36
N VAL A 411 -33.96 40.64 -17.05
CA VAL A 411 -35.37 40.75 -17.40
C VAL A 411 -35.72 42.21 -17.71
N LEU A 412 -36.72 42.42 -18.57
CA LEU A 412 -37.31 43.72 -18.80
C LEU A 412 -38.51 43.96 -17.88
N SER A 413 -38.63 45.17 -17.35
CA SER A 413 -39.83 45.61 -16.65
C SER A 413 -41.04 45.68 -17.58
N GLY A 414 -42.19 45.23 -17.08
CA GLY A 414 -43.46 45.25 -17.80
C GLY A 414 -44.10 46.64 -17.87
N ALA A 415 -45.28 46.74 -18.49
CA ALA A 415 -45.99 47.99 -18.73
C ALA A 415 -46.29 48.82 -17.47
N ASN A 416 -46.38 48.17 -16.31
CA ASN A 416 -46.61 48.78 -15.00
C ASN A 416 -45.33 48.85 -14.15
N GLY A 417 -44.15 48.67 -14.76
CA GLY A 417 -42.86 48.69 -14.09
C GLY A 417 -42.51 47.39 -13.35
N LEU A 418 -43.42 46.43 -13.22
CA LEU A 418 -43.13 45.19 -12.51
C LEU A 418 -42.11 44.35 -13.27
N TYR A 419 -41.16 43.78 -12.53
CA TYR A 419 -40.24 42.78 -13.04
C TYR A 419 -40.18 41.58 -12.09
N SER A 420 -39.87 40.41 -12.64
CA SER A 420 -39.61 39.18 -11.89
C SER A 420 -38.49 38.43 -12.58
N LEU A 421 -37.33 38.38 -11.94
CA LEU A 421 -36.12 37.72 -12.43
C LEU A 421 -36.03 36.31 -11.81
N PRO A 422 -36.29 35.23 -12.57
CA PRO A 422 -36.07 33.87 -12.09
C PRO A 422 -34.57 33.61 -11.95
N LEU A 423 -34.16 33.03 -10.83
CA LEU A 423 -32.77 32.74 -10.48
C LEU A 423 -32.70 31.44 -9.71
N GLU A 424 -31.59 30.72 -9.86
CA GLU A 424 -31.28 29.60 -8.97
C GLU A 424 -31.03 30.10 -7.54
N PRO A 425 -31.06 29.23 -6.53
CA PRO A 425 -30.67 29.61 -5.18
C PRO A 425 -29.24 30.14 -5.15
N GLY A 426 -29.00 31.20 -4.38
CA GLY A 426 -27.71 31.88 -4.37
C GLY A 426 -27.77 33.28 -3.78
N THR A 427 -26.63 33.97 -3.79
CA THR A 427 -26.54 35.38 -3.43
C THR A 427 -26.23 36.21 -4.67
N TYR A 428 -27.07 37.20 -4.94
CA TYR A 428 -27.01 38.00 -6.15
C TYR A 428 -26.89 39.49 -5.84
N ARG A 429 -26.09 40.19 -6.65
CA ARG A 429 -26.14 41.64 -6.73
C ARG A 429 -27.06 42.06 -7.87
N LEU A 430 -28.22 42.62 -7.55
CA LEU A 430 -29.22 43.06 -8.52
C LEU A 430 -29.02 44.53 -8.89
N ARG A 431 -29.04 44.83 -10.19
CA ARG A 431 -28.89 46.18 -10.76
C ARG A 431 -29.92 46.46 -11.84
N GLU A 432 -30.06 47.72 -12.22
CA GLU A 432 -30.73 48.13 -13.45
C GLU A 432 -29.75 48.77 -14.44
N ILE A 433 -30.05 48.69 -15.73
CA ILE A 433 -29.36 49.49 -16.74
C ILE A 433 -30.01 50.89 -16.75
N LEU A 434 -29.26 51.89 -16.27
CA LEU A 434 -29.71 53.27 -16.25
C LEU A 434 -29.86 53.84 -17.68
N MET A 435 -31.06 54.29 -18.04
CA MET A 435 -31.30 54.94 -19.33
C MET A 435 -30.72 56.34 -19.41
N THR A 436 -30.27 56.74 -20.60
CA THR A 436 -29.78 58.11 -20.85
C THR A 436 -30.88 59.15 -20.58
N GLY A 437 -30.52 60.23 -19.87
CA GLY A 437 -31.47 61.28 -19.48
C GLY A 437 -32.21 61.02 -18.17
N TRP A 438 -31.87 59.95 -17.46
CA TRP A 438 -32.41 59.59 -16.15
C TRP A 438 -31.32 59.51 -15.08
N ILE A 439 -31.73 59.64 -13.82
CA ILE A 439 -30.91 59.37 -12.65
C ILE A 439 -31.61 58.31 -11.81
N GLN A 440 -30.89 57.24 -11.45
CA GLN A 440 -31.37 56.28 -10.47
C GLN A 440 -31.33 56.90 -9.07
N THR A 441 -32.47 56.90 -8.40
CA THR A 441 -32.68 57.44 -7.05
C THR A 441 -32.89 56.34 -6.01
N THR A 442 -33.41 55.18 -6.43
CA THR A 442 -33.66 54.03 -5.54
C THR A 442 -33.12 52.74 -6.17
N PRO A 443 -32.43 51.87 -5.41
CA PRO A 443 -31.83 52.17 -4.11
C PRO A 443 -30.68 53.18 -4.27
N THR A 444 -30.36 53.93 -3.20
CA THR A 444 -29.27 54.94 -3.22
C THR A 444 -27.90 54.33 -3.53
N ARG A 445 -27.69 53.06 -3.17
CA ARG A 445 -26.48 52.28 -3.50
C ARG A 445 -26.43 51.81 -4.95
N ARG A 446 -27.52 51.97 -5.72
CA ARG A 446 -27.70 51.53 -7.11
C ARG A 446 -27.77 50.01 -7.34
N PHE A 447 -27.74 49.23 -6.27
CA PHE A 447 -27.89 47.78 -6.32
C PHE A 447 -28.54 47.24 -5.04
N TYR A 448 -29.00 45.99 -5.11
CA TYR A 448 -29.40 45.19 -3.96
C TYR A 448 -28.52 43.95 -3.86
N ASP A 449 -28.03 43.62 -2.66
CA ASP A 449 -27.51 42.29 -2.37
C ASP A 449 -28.65 41.44 -1.82
N VAL A 450 -28.94 40.31 -2.46
CA VAL A 450 -30.10 39.47 -2.17
C VAL A 450 -29.65 38.02 -2.03
N ALA A 451 -29.85 37.44 -0.85
CA ALA A 451 -29.82 35.99 -0.66
C ALA A 451 -31.17 35.40 -1.06
N LEU A 452 -31.13 34.40 -1.93
CA LEU A 452 -32.28 33.68 -2.48
C LEU A 452 -32.15 32.19 -2.13
N GLY A 453 -33.06 31.68 -1.30
CA GLY A 453 -33.15 30.26 -0.97
C GLY A 453 -33.96 29.45 -2.00
N PRO A 454 -33.94 28.11 -1.90
CA PRO A 454 -34.72 27.21 -2.74
C PRO A 454 -36.21 27.56 -2.78
N GLY A 455 -36.76 27.74 -3.98
CA GLY A 455 -38.16 28.06 -4.23
C GLY A 455 -38.63 29.43 -3.69
N GLN A 456 -37.72 30.26 -3.18
CA GLN A 456 -38.08 31.52 -2.54
C GLN A 456 -38.49 32.58 -3.56
N SER A 457 -39.50 33.39 -3.21
CA SER A 457 -39.80 34.64 -3.93
C SER A 457 -39.42 35.84 -3.05
N VAL A 458 -38.41 36.61 -3.46
CA VAL A 458 -38.00 37.86 -2.80
C VAL A 458 -38.62 39.03 -3.56
N THR A 459 -39.50 39.77 -2.90
CA THR A 459 -40.22 40.92 -3.49
C THR A 459 -39.70 42.26 -2.96
N GLY A 460 -40.07 43.37 -3.61
CA GLY A 460 -39.80 44.73 -3.10
C GLY A 460 -38.38 45.23 -3.35
N ARG A 461 -37.70 44.70 -4.39
CA ARG A 461 -36.41 45.22 -4.86
C ARG A 461 -36.66 46.31 -5.90
N ASP A 462 -37.14 47.47 -5.47
CA ASP A 462 -37.62 48.50 -6.39
C ASP A 462 -36.50 49.40 -6.93
N PHE A 463 -36.64 49.85 -8.18
CA PHE A 463 -35.69 50.75 -8.84
C PHE A 463 -36.39 52.07 -9.21
N GLY A 464 -35.98 53.16 -8.58
CA GLY A 464 -36.58 54.48 -8.77
C GLY A 464 -35.72 55.35 -9.68
N ASN A 465 -36.35 56.04 -10.63
CA ASN A 465 -35.65 56.80 -11.65
C ASN A 465 -36.27 58.19 -11.86
N PHE A 466 -35.46 59.24 -11.70
CA PHE A 466 -35.85 60.63 -11.94
C PHE A 466 -35.42 61.10 -13.34
N SER A 467 -36.35 61.66 -14.11
CA SER A 467 -36.07 62.17 -15.46
C SER A 467 -35.48 63.58 -15.42
N LEU A 468 -34.34 63.80 -16.07
CA LEU A 468 -33.68 65.11 -16.08
C LEU A 468 -34.38 66.15 -16.96
N GLY A 469 -35.24 65.72 -17.89
CA GLY A 469 -35.91 66.57 -18.87
C GLY A 469 -34.94 67.33 -19.81
N ASN A 470 -35.34 67.55 -21.06
CA ASN A 470 -34.60 68.43 -21.96
C ASN A 470 -34.79 69.89 -21.51
N ARG A 471 -33.97 70.39 -20.59
CA ARG A 471 -33.90 71.84 -20.30
C ARG A 471 -33.17 72.55 -21.44
N THR A 472 -33.86 72.77 -22.57
CA THR A 472 -33.48 73.84 -23.48
C THR A 472 -33.82 75.16 -22.79
N SER A 473 -32.82 75.78 -22.17
CA SER A 473 -32.89 77.18 -21.77
C SER A 473 -33.16 78.00 -23.03
N SER A 474 -34.37 78.58 -23.15
CA SER A 474 -34.64 79.61 -24.14
C SER A 474 -33.81 80.84 -23.77
N VAL A 475 -32.60 80.94 -24.33
CA VAL A 475 -31.79 82.15 -24.23
C VAL A 475 -32.47 83.23 -25.08
N ALA A 476 -33.09 84.21 -24.43
CA ALA A 476 -33.44 85.47 -25.07
C ALA A 476 -32.15 86.23 -25.44
N PRO A 477 -32.10 86.95 -26.59
CA PRO A 477 -30.89 87.63 -27.04
C PRO A 477 -30.53 88.84 -26.18
N PRO A 478 -29.25 89.27 -26.18
CA PRO A 478 -28.68 90.05 -25.09
C PRO A 478 -29.10 91.53 -25.11
N GLY A 479 -29.58 92.02 -23.98
CA GLY A 479 -29.82 93.43 -23.71
C GLY A 479 -29.32 93.82 -22.32
N SER A 480 -28.15 94.46 -22.29
CA SER A 480 -27.60 95.41 -21.30
C SER A 480 -28.15 95.43 -19.85
N GLY A 481 -27.28 95.22 -18.87
CA GLY A 481 -27.46 95.79 -17.52
C GLY A 481 -26.76 95.02 -16.40
N ALA A 482 -25.82 95.67 -15.72
CA ALA A 482 -24.98 95.13 -14.66
C ALA A 482 -25.72 94.74 -13.35
N GLY A 483 -25.14 93.81 -12.58
CA GLY A 483 -25.51 93.55 -11.18
C GLY A 483 -24.75 92.37 -10.57
N VAL A 484 -23.88 92.66 -9.60
CA VAL A 484 -23.02 91.74 -8.84
C VAL A 484 -23.75 91.21 -7.59
N LEU A 485 -23.15 90.19 -6.93
CA LEU A 485 -23.35 89.66 -5.55
C LEU A 485 -24.22 88.39 -5.51
N GLY A 486 -23.88 87.27 -4.85
CA GLY A 486 -22.88 86.92 -3.84
C GLY A 486 -23.56 85.97 -2.83
N PHE A 487 -22.93 84.87 -2.41
CA PHE A 487 -23.39 84.09 -1.25
C PHE A 487 -22.23 83.76 -0.32
N SER A 488 -22.37 84.23 0.92
CA SER A 488 -21.45 84.15 2.06
C SER A 488 -21.77 82.95 2.96
N ALA A 489 -20.74 82.38 3.59
CA ALA A 489 -20.84 81.40 4.67
C ALA A 489 -20.52 82.04 6.05
N ALA A 490 -21.32 81.76 7.09
CA ALA A 490 -20.93 81.87 8.51
C ALA A 490 -22.00 81.30 9.48
N GLY A 491 -21.54 80.69 10.60
CA GLY A 491 -22.26 80.51 11.87
C GLY A 491 -22.29 79.06 12.41
N SER A 492 -21.32 78.56 13.21
CA SER A 492 -21.01 78.76 14.65
C SER A 492 -21.76 77.84 15.63
N ILE A 493 -21.03 77.09 16.48
CA ILE A 493 -21.53 76.37 17.69
C ILE A 493 -20.53 76.61 18.85
N PRO A 494 -20.96 76.86 20.11
CA PRO A 494 -20.10 77.37 21.18
C PRO A 494 -19.55 76.31 22.17
N SER A 495 -18.55 76.74 22.92
CA SER A 495 -17.78 76.06 23.97
C SER A 495 -18.41 76.16 25.38
N GLU A 496 -18.25 75.13 26.22
CA GLU A 496 -18.19 75.27 27.68
C GLU A 496 -17.05 74.43 28.29
N GLU A 497 -16.56 74.95 29.41
CA GLU A 497 -15.28 74.78 30.12
C GLU A 497 -15.46 73.84 31.34
N PHE A 498 -14.42 73.13 31.79
CA PHE A 498 -13.99 73.09 33.21
C PHE A 498 -12.82 72.12 33.47
N ASP A 499 -11.73 72.76 33.90
CA ASP A 499 -10.69 72.41 34.88
C ASP A 499 -9.74 71.20 34.77
N THR A 500 -8.48 71.50 35.09
CA THR A 500 -7.31 70.61 35.11
C THR A 500 -6.90 70.28 36.55
N PRO A 501 -6.00 69.29 36.78
CA PRO A 501 -4.60 69.67 36.87
C PRO A 501 -3.63 68.68 36.17
N ALA A 502 -2.52 69.24 35.70
CA ALA A 502 -1.41 68.59 34.98
C ALA A 502 -0.39 67.90 35.94
N PRO A 503 0.80 67.44 35.49
CA PRO A 503 1.26 67.01 34.16
C PRO A 503 2.01 65.66 34.19
N HIS A 504 2.26 65.02 33.04
CA HIS A 504 3.56 64.41 32.71
C HIS A 504 3.68 64.22 31.18
N ALA A 505 4.87 64.53 30.66
CA ALA A 505 5.23 64.73 29.27
C ALA A 505 5.41 63.43 28.47
N GLU A 506 5.16 63.45 27.16
CA GLU A 506 6.20 63.39 26.11
C GLU A 506 5.60 63.31 24.69
N GLN A 507 6.45 63.67 23.72
CA GLN A 507 6.18 64.04 22.34
C GLN A 507 5.90 62.86 21.39
N GLY A 508 5.21 63.14 20.27
CA GLY A 508 5.31 62.30 19.06
C GLY A 508 4.21 62.61 18.03
N GLY A 509 4.54 63.39 17.00
CA GLY A 509 3.62 63.77 15.93
C GLY A 509 3.38 62.68 14.90
N SER A 510 2.14 62.61 14.39
CA SER A 510 1.76 61.91 13.16
C SER A 510 1.98 62.79 11.94
N PRO A 511 2.40 62.23 10.79
CA PRO A 511 2.13 62.83 9.50
C PRO A 511 1.02 62.08 8.73
N ASP A 512 0.27 62.87 7.99
CA ASP A 512 -0.77 62.52 7.03
C ASP A 512 -0.36 61.42 6.03
N LEU A 513 -1.27 60.48 5.78
CA LEU A 513 -1.23 59.58 4.63
C LEU A 513 -2.24 60.05 3.57
N ALA A 514 -1.73 60.61 2.49
CA ALA A 514 -2.48 60.80 1.25
C ALA A 514 -2.52 59.47 0.48
N LEU A 515 -3.73 58.99 0.18
CA LEU A 515 -3.99 57.86 -0.71
C LEU A 515 -3.81 58.30 -2.16
N LEU A 516 -2.95 57.60 -2.90
CA LEU A 516 -2.86 57.66 -4.35
C LEU A 516 -3.11 56.26 -4.90
N ASP A 517 -4.21 56.10 -5.63
CA ASP A 517 -4.60 54.87 -6.32
C ASP A 517 -3.64 54.56 -7.48
N VAL A 518 -3.13 53.33 -7.54
CA VAL A 518 -2.55 52.75 -8.76
C VAL A 518 -3.03 51.31 -8.89
N ALA A 519 -3.73 51.04 -10.00
CA ALA A 519 -4.18 49.73 -10.43
C ALA A 519 -2.99 48.84 -10.84
N ILE A 520 -3.03 47.57 -10.46
CA ILE A 520 -2.16 46.52 -11.00
C ILE A 520 -3.00 45.65 -11.93
N ALA A 521 -2.64 45.65 -13.21
CA ALA A 521 -3.07 44.65 -14.18
C ALA A 521 -2.11 43.47 -14.14
N ASP A 522 -2.67 42.26 -14.22
CA ASP A 522 -1.95 40.98 -14.31
C ASP A 522 -0.88 40.98 -15.41
N ALA A 523 0.28 40.42 -15.09
CA ALA A 523 1.24 39.93 -16.07
C ALA A 523 1.86 38.60 -15.58
N ASP A 524 1.36 37.56 -16.21
CA ASP A 524 1.89 36.25 -16.52
C ASP A 524 3.42 36.03 -16.42
N ALA A 525 3.74 34.84 -15.91
CA ALA A 525 5.07 34.30 -15.70
C ALA A 525 5.88 34.20 -17.00
N SER A 526 6.86 35.08 -17.19
CA SER A 526 8.04 34.86 -18.04
C SER A 526 9.10 35.90 -17.68
N GLY A 527 10.27 35.44 -17.25
CA GLY A 527 11.34 36.29 -16.73
C GLY A 527 11.83 37.34 -17.74
N VAL A 528 12.00 38.58 -17.25
CA VAL A 528 12.72 39.64 -17.96
C VAL A 528 13.72 40.30 -17.02
N VAL A 529 14.98 40.26 -17.44
CA VAL A 529 16.12 40.97 -16.88
C VAL A 529 15.98 42.46 -17.21
N LEU A 530 15.91 43.34 -16.21
CA LEU A 530 16.01 44.79 -16.41
C LEU A 530 17.36 45.29 -15.90
N GLN A 531 18.25 45.61 -16.85
CA GLN A 531 19.43 46.45 -16.64
C GLN A 531 18.99 47.89 -16.39
N ALA A 532 19.33 48.46 -15.23
CA ALA A 532 19.24 49.90 -15.00
C ALA A 532 20.63 50.54 -15.11
N GLN A 533 20.78 51.44 -16.08
CA GLN A 533 21.91 52.35 -16.23
C GLN A 533 21.87 53.41 -15.12
N SER A 534 22.91 53.46 -14.28
CA SER A 534 23.13 54.56 -13.33
C SER A 534 23.67 55.82 -14.01
N PRO A 535 23.41 57.00 -13.43
CA PRO A 535 24.45 58.00 -13.30
C PRO A 535 24.77 58.29 -11.81
N SER A 536 26.02 57.94 -11.46
CA SER A 536 26.95 58.70 -10.61
C SER A 536 26.52 59.17 -9.19
N ARG A 537 26.91 58.39 -8.17
CA ARG A 537 28.09 58.66 -7.29
C ARG A 537 28.30 57.52 -6.28
N LEU A 538 29.49 56.91 -6.36
CA LEU A 538 29.98 55.75 -5.59
C LEU A 538 30.25 56.05 -4.10
N ARG A 539 30.19 55.03 -3.23
CA ARG A 539 31.37 54.41 -2.54
C ARG A 539 31.10 52.92 -2.20
N PRO A 540 32.15 52.06 -2.11
CA PRO A 540 32.06 50.63 -2.35
C PRO A 540 32.20 49.75 -1.10
N GLU A 541 31.93 48.45 -1.29
CA GLU A 541 32.25 47.29 -0.44
C GLU A 541 31.33 46.99 0.75
N SER A 542 30.42 46.02 0.56
CA SER A 542 29.97 45.08 1.61
C SER A 542 29.28 43.88 0.97
N THR A 543 29.99 42.76 0.88
CA THR A 543 29.44 41.44 0.56
C THR A 543 28.76 40.89 1.81
N VAL A 544 27.47 40.55 1.77
CA VAL A 544 26.79 39.84 2.88
C VAL A 544 26.54 38.39 2.47
N ARG A 545 27.13 37.46 3.22
CA ARG A 545 26.89 36.01 3.13
C ARG A 545 25.69 35.64 4.00
N LEU A 546 24.78 34.83 3.45
CA LEU A 546 23.68 34.21 4.18
C LEU A 546 24.19 32.91 4.84
N GLY A 547 24.03 32.81 6.16
CA GLY A 547 24.24 31.58 6.92
C GLY A 547 22.89 30.98 7.34
N VAL A 548 22.69 29.71 7.04
CA VAL A 548 21.55 28.90 7.49
C VAL A 548 21.99 28.16 8.76
N ALA A 549 21.22 28.27 9.85
CA ALA A 549 21.37 27.43 11.02
C ALA A 549 20.10 26.58 11.18
N ALA A 550 20.29 25.26 11.24
CA ALA A 550 19.27 24.29 11.58
C ALA A 550 19.39 23.95 13.07
N ASP A 551 18.27 23.84 13.77
CA ASP A 551 18.18 23.20 15.08
C ASP A 551 16.97 22.25 15.12
N ALA A 552 17.17 21.12 15.79
CA ALA A 552 16.18 20.07 16.08
C ALA A 552 15.92 20.01 17.61
N PRO A 553 15.15 19.05 18.15
CA PRO A 553 13.70 19.12 18.37
C PRO A 553 13.31 19.09 19.87
N SER A 554 12.11 19.57 20.25
CA SER A 554 11.47 19.10 21.50
C SER A 554 9.93 19.25 21.50
N LYS A 555 9.31 18.31 22.23
CA LYS A 555 7.89 17.92 22.30
C LYS A 555 6.95 18.96 22.95
N ALA A 556 5.74 19.03 22.38
CA ALA A 556 4.38 19.12 22.96
C ALA A 556 4.12 20.04 24.18
N ASP A 557 3.30 21.08 23.97
CA ASP A 557 1.93 21.17 24.54
C ASP A 557 1.15 22.38 23.98
N SER A 558 -0.03 22.10 23.41
CA SER A 558 -1.21 22.99 23.21
C SER A 558 -1.18 24.13 22.15
N PRO A 559 -2.36 24.48 21.58
CA PRO A 559 -2.49 24.90 20.19
C PRO A 559 -2.77 26.39 20.00
N GLY A 560 -2.41 26.88 18.81
CA GLY A 560 -2.88 28.16 18.27
C GLY A 560 -1.77 29.20 18.17
N VAL A 561 -1.25 29.36 16.94
CA VAL A 561 -0.95 30.62 16.26
C VAL A 561 -0.32 30.24 14.92
N ARG A 562 -1.01 30.60 13.82
CA ARG A 562 -0.47 30.49 12.46
C ARG A 562 0.67 31.50 12.32
N ASN A 563 1.86 31.03 11.96
CA ASN A 563 2.98 31.88 11.55
C ASN A 563 2.63 32.60 10.24
N SER A 564 2.32 33.89 10.30
CA SER A 564 2.23 34.75 9.12
C SER A 564 3.60 35.38 8.84
N ILE A 565 4.23 34.97 7.74
CA ILE A 565 5.41 35.63 7.17
C ILE A 565 4.92 36.88 6.44
N ARG A 566 5.25 38.08 6.95
CA ARG A 566 5.10 39.34 6.22
C ARG A 566 6.32 39.52 5.32
N LEU A 567 6.13 39.37 4.00
CA LEU A 567 7.00 40.07 3.06
C LEU A 567 6.59 41.55 3.05
N LEU A 568 7.51 42.46 3.40
CA LEU A 568 7.40 43.85 2.99
C LEU A 568 7.87 43.94 1.53
N LEU A 569 7.00 44.43 0.66
CA LEU A 569 7.38 45.09 -0.59
C LEU A 569 7.15 46.58 -0.43
#